data_AF-A0A8S0ULF4-F1
#
_entry.id   AF-A0A8S0ULF4-F1
#
_cell.length_a   1.000
_cell.length_b   1.000
_cell.length_c   1.000
_cell.angle_alpha   90.00
_cell.angle_beta   90.00
_cell.angle_gamma   90.00
#
_symmetry.space_group_name_H-M   'P 1'
#
loop_
_entity.id
_entity.type
_entity.pdbx_description
1 polymer ?
#
loop_
_entity_poly.entity_id
_entity_poly.type
_entity_poly.pdbx_seq_one_letter_code
_entity_poly.pdbx_strand_id
1 'polypeptide(L)'
;VEKERGQIATGIDSYMTENGVTKEVVVDKFLKMTTNAWKDINEECLRPTSSSREILMRILNLERNIDVTYKGNEDGYTQPEKVLKPHIIAMFIDLFEV
;
A
#
# COMPACT_ATOMS: atom_id res chain seq x y z
N VAL A 1 -2.86 7.85 -15.50
CA VAL A 1 -1.43 7.53 -15.73
C VAL A 1 -1.21 6.24 -16.51
N GLU A 2 -1.47 5.03 -15.98
CA GLU A 2 -1.09 3.78 -16.67
C GLU A 2 -1.78 3.59 -18.03
N LYS A 3 -3.11 3.72 -18.08
CA LYS A 3 -3.88 3.60 -19.33
C LYS A 3 -3.56 4.72 -20.34
N GLU A 4 -3.34 5.95 -19.85
CA GLU A 4 -2.93 7.09 -20.69
C GLU A 4 -1.58 6.85 -21.36
N ARG A 5 -0.70 6.07 -20.72
CA ARG A 5 0.60 5.64 -21.27
C ARG A 5 0.49 4.44 -22.22
N GLY A 6 -0.71 3.99 -22.54
CA GLY A 6 -0.95 2.87 -23.45
C GLY A 6 -0.79 1.49 -22.83
N GLN A 7 -0.82 1.36 -21.50
CA GLN A 7 -0.85 0.04 -20.87
C GLN A 7 -2.16 -0.68 -21.22
N ILE A 8 -2.04 -1.81 -21.91
CA ILE A 8 -3.17 -2.57 -22.47
C ILE A 8 -3.86 -3.47 -21.44
N ALA A 9 -3.20 -3.76 -20.31
CA ALA A 9 -3.74 -4.59 -19.25
C ALA A 9 -3.21 -4.13 -17.89
N THR A 10 -4.02 -3.35 -17.16
CA THR A 10 -3.80 -3.08 -15.74
C THR A 10 -4.52 -4.13 -14.89
N GLY A 11 -4.15 -4.28 -13.61
CA GLY A 11 -4.86 -5.20 -12.71
C GLY A 11 -6.37 -4.88 -12.61
N ILE A 12 -6.73 -3.60 -12.69
CA ILE A 12 -8.13 -3.16 -12.74
C ILE A 12 -8.79 -3.63 -14.04
N ASP A 13 -8.15 -3.41 -15.19
CA ASP A 13 -8.71 -3.78 -16.49
C ASP A 13 -8.89 -5.28 -16.63
N SER A 14 -7.90 -6.07 -16.23
CA SER A 14 -7.98 -7.52 -16.24
C SER A 14 -9.16 -8.02 -15.40
N TYR A 15 -9.35 -7.47 -14.19
CA TYR A 15 -10.47 -7.86 -13.33
C TYR A 15 -11.82 -7.45 -13.92
N MET A 16 -11.92 -6.23 -14.47
CA MET A 16 -13.14 -5.76 -15.14
C MET A 16 -13.52 -6.66 -16.32
N THR A 17 -12.55 -7.00 -17.18
CA THR A 17 -12.76 -7.84 -18.35
C THR A 17 -13.15 -9.27 -17.97
N GLU A 18 -12.50 -9.87 -16.99
CA GLU A 18 -12.78 -11.24 -16.56
C GLU A 18 -14.17 -11.37 -15.92
N ASN A 19 -14.60 -10.37 -15.15
CA ASN A 19 -15.80 -10.46 -14.32
C ASN A 19 -17.00 -9.66 -14.89
N GLY A 20 -16.80 -8.89 -15.97
CA GLY A 20 -17.85 -8.05 -16.57
C GLY A 20 -18.36 -6.93 -15.64
N VAL A 21 -17.49 -6.40 -14.78
CA VAL A 21 -17.85 -5.42 -13.73
C VAL A 21 -17.30 -4.02 -14.03
N THR A 22 -17.84 -3.00 -13.33
CA THR A 22 -17.36 -1.61 -13.45
C THR A 22 -16.09 -1.38 -12.63
N LYS A 23 -15.38 -0.28 -12.93
CA LYS A 23 -14.17 0.10 -12.19
C LYS A 23 -14.44 0.30 -10.70
N GLU A 24 -15.58 0.88 -10.34
CA GLU A 24 -15.98 1.16 -8.96
C GLU A 24 -16.11 -0.15 -8.16
N VAL A 25 -16.69 -1.19 -8.79
CA VAL A 25 -16.79 -2.53 -8.19
C VAL A 25 -15.40 -3.12 -7.96
N VAL A 26 -14.46 -2.94 -8.89
CA VAL A 26 -13.08 -3.43 -8.72
C VAL A 26 -12.36 -2.70 -7.60
N VAL A 27 -12.50 -1.37 -7.53
CA VAL A 27 -11.88 -0.56 -6.47
C VAL A 27 -12.40 -0.96 -5.10
N ASP A 28 -13.72 -1.15 -4.94
CA ASP A 28 -14.31 -1.63 -3.69
C ASP A 28 -13.82 -3.05 -3.33
N LYS A 29 -13.74 -3.94 -4.32
CA LYS A 29 -13.19 -5.29 -4.16
C LYS A 29 -11.75 -5.27 -3.69
N PHE A 30 -10.89 -4.45 -4.30
CA PHE A 30 -9.48 -4.35 -3.95
C PHE A 30 -9.31 -3.73 -2.56
N LEU A 31 -10.08 -2.70 -2.22
CA LEU A 31 -10.10 -2.14 -0.87
C LEU A 31 -10.50 -3.18 0.18
N LYS A 32 -11.50 -4.01 -0.12
CA LYS A 32 -11.91 -5.12 0.74
C LYS A 32 -10.80 -6.17 0.89
N MET A 33 -10.10 -6.50 -0.20
CA MET A 33 -8.96 -7.42 -0.16
C MET A 33 -7.83 -6.88 0.72
N THR A 34 -7.44 -5.62 0.54
CA THR A 34 -6.42 -4.96 1.37
C THR A 34 -6.85 -4.89 2.83
N THR A 35 -8.12 -4.57 3.11
CA THR A 35 -8.67 -4.54 4.48
C THR A 35 -8.61 -5.90 5.16
N ASN A 36 -8.90 -6.98 4.43
CA ASN A 36 -8.81 -8.33 4.95
C ASN A 36 -7.34 -8.74 5.18
N ALA A 37 -6.45 -8.45 4.23
CA ALA A 37 -5.02 -8.72 4.39
C ALA A 37 -4.42 -8.02 5.64
N TRP A 38 -4.86 -6.80 5.94
CA TRP A 38 -4.49 -6.12 7.18
C TRP A 38 -4.96 -6.84 8.44
N LYS A 39 -6.16 -7.45 8.42
CA LYS A 39 -6.66 -8.26 9.54
C LYS A 39 -5.84 -9.52 9.72
N ASP A 40 -5.50 -10.19 8.63
CA ASP A 40 -4.68 -11.41 8.64
C ASP A 40 -3.28 -11.13 9.21
N ILE A 41 -2.63 -10.02 8.81
CA ILE A 41 -1.34 -9.59 9.37
C ILE A 41 -1.45 -9.31 10.88
N ASN A 42 -2.54 -8.66 11.31
CA ASN A 42 -2.74 -8.37 12.72
C ASN A 42 -2.93 -9.66 13.53
N GLU A 43 -3.67 -10.63 13.00
CA GLU A 43 -3.87 -11.95 13.63
C GLU A 43 -2.54 -12.70 13.78
N GLU A 44 -1.72 -12.76 12.72
CA GLU A 44 -0.39 -13.41 12.77
C GLU A 44 0.59 -12.74 13.75
N CYS A 45 0.35 -11.47 14.09
CA CYS A 45 1.15 -10.75 15.09
C CYS A 45 0.72 -11.01 16.54
N LEU A 46 -0.40 -11.71 16.77
CA LEU A 46 -0.86 -12.09 18.11
C LEU A 46 -0.08 -13.30 18.64
N ARG A 47 0.05 -13.40 19.97
CA ARG A 47 0.72 -14.54 20.61
C ARG A 47 -0.25 -15.73 20.74
N PRO A 48 0.22 -16.98 20.59
CA PRO A 48 1.58 -17.36 20.17
C PRO A 48 1.80 -17.12 18.67
N THR A 49 3.01 -16.70 18.28
CA THR A 49 3.32 -16.38 16.89
C THR A 49 3.91 -17.59 16.16
N SER A 50 3.58 -17.72 14.87
CA SER A 50 4.10 -18.77 13.98
C SER A 50 5.59 -18.58 13.64
N SER A 51 6.05 -17.33 13.63
CA SER A 51 7.42 -16.91 13.29
C SER A 51 8.04 -16.01 14.37
N SER A 52 9.33 -15.71 14.24
CA SER A 52 9.99 -14.75 15.13
C SER A 52 9.41 -13.34 14.96
N ARG A 53 9.37 -12.58 16.05
CA ARG A 53 8.87 -11.20 16.04
C ARG A 53 9.61 -10.32 15.03
N GLU A 54 10.91 -10.55 14.83
CA GLU A 54 11.72 -9.80 13.88
C GLU A 54 11.25 -9.97 12.43
N ILE A 55 10.91 -11.20 12.03
CA ILE A 55 10.39 -11.50 10.70
C ILE A 55 9.01 -10.84 10.52
N LEU A 56 8.11 -11.00 11.49
CA LEU A 56 6.77 -10.41 11.44
C LEU A 56 6.82 -8.88 11.36
N MET A 57 7.70 -8.25 12.13
CA MET A 57 7.90 -6.80 12.09
C MET A 57 8.43 -6.31 10.74
N ARG A 58 9.25 -7.11 10.04
CA ARG A 58 9.73 -6.75 8.71
C ARG A 58 8.60 -6.73 7.69
N ILE A 59 7.73 -7.74 7.71
CA ILE A 59 6.55 -7.83 6.83
C ILE A 59 5.58 -6.67 7.15
N LEU A 60 5.23 -6.50 8.42
CA LEU A 60 4.34 -5.43 8.87
C LEU A 60 4.86 -4.03 8.47
N ASN A 61 6.16 -3.78 8.60
CA ASN A 61 6.72 -2.48 8.24
C ASN A 61 6.80 -2.27 6.72
N LEU A 62 6.88 -3.33 5.91
CA LEU A 62 6.76 -3.22 4.45
C LEU A 62 5.35 -2.76 4.08
N GLU A 63 4.31 -3.37 4.65
CA GLU A 63 2.91 -3.01 4.40
C GLU A 63 2.60 -1.58 4.85
N ARG A 64 3.11 -1.17 6.02
CA ARG A 64 3.02 0.23 6.49
C ARG A 64 3.70 1.20 5.53
N ASN A 65 4.86 0.82 4.98
CA ASN A 65 5.56 1.67 4.03
C ASN A 65 4.78 1.83 2.73
N ILE A 66 4.14 0.77 2.23
CA ILE A 66 3.24 0.82 1.07
C ILE A 66 2.05 1.74 1.35
N ASP A 67 1.36 1.56 2.48
CA ASP A 67 0.20 2.38 2.87
C ASP A 67 0.54 3.87 2.95
N VAL A 68 1.68 4.22 3.57
CA VAL A 68 2.14 5.61 3.65
C VAL A 68 2.51 6.15 2.27
N THR A 69 3.27 5.38 1.47
CA THR A 69 3.80 5.83 0.18
C THR A 69 2.71 6.09 -0.85
N TYR A 70 1.66 5.28 -0.87
CA TYR A 70 0.57 5.36 -1.85
C TYR A 70 -0.69 6.04 -1.31
N LYS A 71 -0.58 6.71 -0.16
CA LYS A 71 -1.69 7.41 0.49
C LYS A 71 -2.29 8.47 -0.43
N GLY A 72 -3.62 8.53 -0.46
CA GLY A 72 -4.34 9.49 -1.29
C GLY A 72 -4.50 9.07 -2.76
N ASN A 73 -4.25 7.79 -3.08
CA ASN A 73 -4.30 7.24 -4.44
C ASN A 73 -3.30 7.90 -5.39
N GLU A 74 -2.13 8.30 -4.86
CA GLU A 74 -1.03 8.87 -5.63
C GLU A 74 0.20 7.96 -5.56
N ASP A 75 1.02 7.95 -6.62
CA ASP A 75 2.31 7.27 -6.60
C ASP A 75 3.35 8.18 -5.94
N GLY A 76 3.38 8.16 -4.61
CA GLY A 76 4.30 8.96 -3.81
C GLY A 76 5.76 8.51 -3.88
N TYR A 77 6.06 7.38 -4.51
CA TYR A 77 7.43 6.97 -4.77
C TYR A 77 7.98 7.68 -6.01
N THR A 78 7.23 7.63 -7.12
CA THR A 78 7.61 8.30 -8.37
C THR A 78 7.44 9.82 -8.29
N GLN A 79 6.43 10.30 -7.56
CA GLN A 79 6.13 11.72 -7.34
C GLN A 79 6.21 12.06 -5.84
N PRO A 80 7.42 12.19 -5.28
CA PRO A 80 7.63 12.24 -3.83
C PRO A 80 7.22 13.55 -3.17
N GLU A 81 6.94 14.60 -3.94
CA GLU A 81 6.82 15.98 -3.45
C GLU A 81 5.81 16.15 -2.32
N LYS A 82 4.69 15.42 -2.40
CA LYS A 82 3.57 15.55 -1.45
C LYS A 82 3.63 14.58 -0.29
N VAL A 83 4.22 13.39 -0.48
CA VAL A 83 4.16 12.28 0.49
C VAL A 83 5.53 12.00 1.08
N LEU A 84 6.46 11.45 0.28
CA LEU A 84 7.74 10.99 0.81
C LEU A 84 8.72 12.12 1.13
N LYS A 85 8.74 13.21 0.34
CA LYS A 85 9.68 14.32 0.55
C LYS A 85 9.53 14.95 1.94
N PRO A 86 8.31 15.32 2.41
CA PRO A 86 8.13 15.80 3.78
C PRO A 86 8.60 14.81 4.84
N HIS A 87 8.34 13.50 4.65
CA HIS A 87 8.77 12.47 5.59
C HIS A 87 10.30 12.32 5.62
N ILE A 88 10.97 12.35 4.46
CA ILE A 88 12.43 12.26 4.38
C ILE A 88 13.08 13.44 5.10
N ILE A 89 12.58 14.65 4.86
CA ILE A 89 13.07 15.86 5.54
C ILE A 89 12.91 15.70 7.06
N ALA A 90 11.72 15.37 7.54
CA ALA A 90 11.43 15.27 8.97
C ALA A 90 12.19 14.13 9.69
N MET A 91 12.52 13.05 8.99
CA MET A 91 13.17 11.88 9.61
C MET A 91 14.70 11.89 9.50
N PHE A 92 15.25 12.49 8.44
CA PHE A 92 16.67 12.34 8.09
C PHE A 92 17.42 13.67 7.91
N ILE A 93 16.73 14.80 7.88
CA ILE A 93 17.36 16.11 7.65
C ILE A 93 17.17 17.01 8.87
N ASP A 94 15.92 17.19 9.30
CA ASP A 94 15.61 18.06 10.42
C ASP A 94 15.97 17.37 11.73
N LEU A 95 16.67 18.09 12.59
CA LEU A 95 16.90 17.66 13.97
C LEU A 95 15.63 17.96 14.79
N PHE A 96 15.28 17.04 15.68
CA PHE A 96 14.28 17.35 16.71
C PHE A 96 14.88 18.39 17.65
N GLU A 97 14.26 19.58 17.72
CA GLU A 97 14.55 20.52 18.79
C GLU A 97 14.11 19.90 20.13
N VAL A 98 15.03 19.89 21.10
CA VAL A 98 14.84 19.32 22.44
C VAL A 98 14.59 20.42 23.45
#